data_AF-A0A6B3WV44-F1
#
_entry.id   AF-A0A6B3WV44-F1
#
_cell.length_a   1.000
_cell.length_b   1.000
_cell.length_c   1.000
_cell.angle_alpha   90.00
_cell.angle_beta   90.00
_cell.angle_gamma   90.00
#
_symmetry.space_group_name_H-M   'P 1'
#
loop_
_entity.id
_entity.type
_entity.pdbx_description
1 polymer ?
#
loop_
_entity_poly.entity_id
_entity_poly.type
_entity_poly.pdbx_seq_one_letter_code
_entity_poly.pdbx_strand_id
1 'polypeptide(L)'
;MKKSLRVILLVLALVLIDQSIKIYIYNNLMNKEFYIFGSIFGFKPIINTKYSYFNSFGNMGIGLITHIVLNIVMLFLILIIFYFIKERYSNNKIIYCLFVLVCAAAICSLIDKVFWGGSLDFISFKNFFIFDLKDVYISVFEIVTMLCVILNYKKLEAINEKTIYNDFKSYIKLKCFKK
;
A
#
# COMPACT_ATOMS: atom_id res chain seq x y z
N MET A 1 -21.13 5.59 -14.41
CA MET A 1 -20.51 4.56 -13.53
C MET A 1 -20.70 4.94 -12.07
N LYS A 2 -21.21 4.02 -11.22
CA LYS A 2 -21.26 4.24 -9.77
C LYS A 2 -19.83 4.52 -9.25
N LYS A 3 -19.66 5.49 -8.35
CA LYS A 3 -18.34 5.94 -7.83
C LYS A 3 -17.52 4.79 -7.25
N SER A 4 -18.17 3.79 -6.63
CA SER A 4 -17.54 2.56 -6.13
C SER A 4 -16.91 1.71 -7.23
N LEU A 5 -17.58 1.56 -8.37
CA LEU A 5 -17.05 0.79 -9.50
C LEU A 5 -15.79 1.43 -10.08
N ARG A 6 -15.74 2.77 -10.15
CA ARG A 6 -14.52 3.48 -10.61
C ARG A 6 -13.33 3.19 -9.69
N VAL A 7 -13.55 3.15 -8.38
CA VAL A 7 -12.47 2.86 -7.41
C VAL A 7 -11.93 1.45 -7.60
N ILE A 8 -12.82 0.46 -7.71
CA ILE A 8 -12.44 -0.94 -7.94
C ILE A 8 -11.63 -1.07 -9.23
N LEU A 9 -12.07 -0.44 -10.32
CA LEU A 9 -11.36 -0.48 -11.60
C LEU A 9 -9.97 0.17 -11.51
N LEU A 10 -9.82 1.26 -10.76
CA LEU A 10 -8.51 1.90 -10.57
C LEU A 10 -7.57 1.02 -9.73
N VAL A 11 -8.06 0.40 -8.66
CA VAL A 11 -7.26 -0.56 -7.87
C VAL A 11 -6.81 -1.72 -8.75
N LEU A 12 -7.74 -2.33 -9.51
CA LEU A 12 -7.42 -3.42 -10.43
C LEU A 12 -6.42 -2.99 -11.50
N ALA A 13 -6.55 -1.79 -12.07
CA ALA A 13 -5.61 -1.28 -13.05
C ALA A 13 -4.18 -1.17 -12.48
N LEU A 14 -4.01 -0.60 -11.28
CA LEU A 14 -2.68 -0.49 -10.65
C LEU A 14 -2.08 -1.85 -10.30
N VAL A 15 -2.90 -2.80 -9.83
CA VAL A 15 -2.48 -4.18 -9.55
C VAL A 15 -2.04 -4.87 -10.84
N LEU A 16 -2.83 -4.76 -11.91
CA LEU A 16 -2.50 -5.35 -13.21
C LEU A 16 -1.20 -4.77 -13.77
N ILE A 17 -0.99 -3.45 -13.66
CA ILE A 17 0.25 -2.81 -14.11
C ILE A 17 1.46 -3.38 -13.37
N ASP A 18 1.43 -3.42 -12.04
CA ASP A 18 2.54 -3.94 -11.22
C ASP A 18 2.84 -5.40 -11.54
N GLN A 19 1.82 -6.26 -11.52
CA GLN A 19 2.00 -7.69 -11.73
C GLN A 19 2.41 -8.03 -13.17
N SER A 20 1.89 -7.32 -14.17
CA SER A 20 2.28 -7.54 -15.58
C SER A 20 3.74 -7.19 -15.81
N ILE A 21 4.22 -6.09 -15.21
CA ILE A 21 5.63 -5.69 -15.29
C ILE A 21 6.51 -6.75 -14.61
N LYS A 22 6.13 -7.23 -13.43
CA LYS A 22 6.87 -8.27 -12.72
C LYS A 22 6.96 -9.57 -13.51
N ILE A 23 5.85 -10.03 -14.07
CA ILE A 23 5.82 -11.23 -14.93
C ILE A 23 6.73 -11.04 -16.15
N TYR A 24 6.69 -9.89 -16.79
CA TYR A 24 7.54 -9.61 -17.95
C TYR A 24 9.02 -9.61 -17.57
N ILE A 25 9.40 -8.94 -16.48
CA ILE A 25 10.78 -8.87 -16.00
C ILE A 25 11.29 -10.26 -15.61
N TYR A 26 10.49 -11.03 -14.87
CA TYR A 26 10.86 -12.37 -14.42
C TYR A 26 11.20 -13.29 -15.59
N ASN A 27 10.39 -13.25 -16.65
CA ASN A 27 10.56 -14.15 -17.80
C ASN A 27 11.68 -13.71 -18.76
N ASN A 28 12.01 -12.41 -18.84
CA ASN A 28 12.84 -11.89 -19.92
C ASN A 28 14.11 -11.15 -19.44
N LEU A 29 14.12 -10.61 -18.23
CA LEU A 29 15.08 -9.58 -17.83
C LEU A 29 15.81 -9.87 -16.50
N MET A 30 15.59 -11.01 -15.84
CA MET A 30 16.25 -11.34 -14.56
C MET A 30 17.79 -11.27 -14.60
N ASN A 31 18.39 -11.52 -15.77
CA ASN A 31 19.85 -11.50 -15.95
C ASN A 31 20.36 -10.16 -16.51
N LYS A 32 19.54 -9.11 -16.52
CA LYS A 32 19.91 -7.79 -17.04
C LYS A 32 20.07 -6.80 -15.88
N GLU A 33 21.19 -6.09 -15.87
CA GLU A 33 21.47 -5.03 -14.91
C GLU A 33 22.08 -3.84 -15.67
N PHE A 34 21.55 -2.64 -15.45
CA PHE A 34 22.11 -1.41 -16.03
C PHE A 34 21.76 -0.20 -15.18
N TYR A 35 22.55 0.86 -15.32
CA TYR A 35 22.46 2.07 -14.52
C TYR A 35 22.37 3.32 -15.40
N ILE A 36 21.63 4.32 -14.91
CA ILE A 36 21.36 5.59 -15.58
C ILE A 36 21.77 6.73 -14.64
N PHE A 37 22.10 7.90 -15.20
CA PHE A 37 22.47 9.12 -14.46
C PHE A 37 23.62 8.88 -13.48
N GLY A 38 24.74 8.32 -13.95
CA GLY A 38 25.92 8.11 -13.11
C GLY A 38 25.64 7.22 -11.89
N SER A 39 24.83 6.16 -12.06
CA SER A 39 24.41 5.20 -11.02
C SER A 39 23.38 5.66 -9.99
N ILE A 40 22.73 6.82 -10.20
CA ILE A 40 21.64 7.26 -9.32
C ILE A 40 20.42 6.34 -9.44
N PHE A 41 20.05 5.95 -10.66
CA PHE A 41 18.98 4.98 -10.91
C PHE A 41 19.53 3.77 -11.64
N GLY A 42 18.99 2.60 -11.35
CA GLY A 42 19.35 1.37 -12.05
C GLY A 42 18.16 0.44 -12.23
N PHE A 43 18.27 -0.44 -13.21
CA PHE A 43 17.45 -1.62 -13.34
C PHE A 43 18.24 -2.80 -12.77
N LYS A 44 17.74 -3.40 -11.70
CA LYS A 44 18.39 -4.51 -11.01
C LYS A 44 17.32 -5.45 -10.42
N PRO A 45 16.82 -6.41 -11.21
CA PRO A 45 15.76 -7.30 -10.77
C PRO A 45 16.27 -8.32 -9.74
N ILE A 46 15.57 -8.43 -8.61
CA ILE A 46 15.89 -9.35 -7.53
C ILE A 46 14.60 -9.84 -6.85
N ILE A 47 14.59 -11.10 -6.42
CA ILE A 47 13.55 -11.62 -5.53
C ILE A 47 13.94 -11.31 -4.08
N ASN A 48 13.27 -10.33 -3.49
CA ASN A 48 13.42 -9.93 -2.10
C ASN A 48 12.55 -10.79 -1.17
N THR A 49 13.20 -11.63 -0.39
CA THR A 49 12.56 -12.54 0.59
C THR A 49 12.57 -11.99 2.01
N LYS A 50 12.92 -10.72 2.21
CA LYS A 50 12.84 -10.06 3.52
C LYS A 50 11.43 -9.57 3.84
N TYR A 51 10.50 -9.64 2.89
CA TYR A 51 9.04 -9.39 3.00
C TYR A 51 8.58 -7.97 3.38
N SER A 52 9.37 -7.24 4.16
CA SER A 52 9.16 -5.82 4.47
C SER A 52 10.47 -5.13 4.82
N TYR A 53 10.49 -3.80 4.66
CA TYR A 53 11.62 -2.97 5.08
C TYR A 53 11.89 -3.11 6.59
N PHE A 54 10.84 -3.15 7.42
CA PHE A 54 10.96 -3.30 8.87
C PHE A 54 11.61 -4.62 9.28
N ASN A 55 11.25 -5.73 8.62
CA ASN A 55 11.85 -7.03 8.86
C ASN A 55 13.33 -7.06 8.43
N SER A 56 13.66 -6.39 7.32
CA SER A 56 15.04 -6.23 6.85
C SER A 56 15.90 -5.34 7.76
N PHE A 57 15.37 -4.20 8.20
CA PHE A 57 16.11 -3.21 8.99
C PHE A 57 16.34 -3.70 10.43
N GLY A 58 15.32 -4.30 11.04
CA GLY A 58 15.38 -4.82 12.40
C GLY A 58 16.00 -6.22 12.53
N ASN A 59 16.39 -6.86 11.42
CA ASN A 59 16.83 -8.27 11.38
C ASN A 59 15.92 -9.21 12.19
N MET A 60 14.60 -9.00 12.10
CA MET A 60 13.65 -9.63 13.02
C MET A 60 13.38 -11.10 12.72
N GLY A 61 13.73 -11.58 11.52
CA GLY A 61 13.54 -12.97 11.12
C GLY A 61 12.07 -13.39 11.03
N ILE A 62 11.14 -12.44 10.82
CA ILE A 62 9.71 -12.73 10.73
C ILE A 62 9.45 -13.49 9.42
N GLY A 63 8.75 -14.61 9.53
CA GLY A 63 8.49 -15.52 8.42
C GLY A 63 7.39 -15.08 7.46
N LEU A 64 7.36 -15.70 6.27
CA LEU A 64 6.42 -15.43 5.18
C LEU A 64 4.96 -15.47 5.63
N ILE A 65 4.57 -16.53 6.36
CA ILE A 65 3.17 -16.75 6.79
C ILE A 65 2.70 -15.58 7.66
N THR A 66 3.53 -15.14 8.61
CA THR A 66 3.23 -13.99 9.47
C THR A 66 3.00 -12.74 8.64
N HIS A 67 3.83 -12.50 7.62
CA HIS A 67 3.65 -11.36 6.73
C HIS A 67 2.40 -11.45 5.85
N ILE A 68 1.99 -12.65 5.42
CA ILE A 68 0.72 -12.86 4.69
C ILE A 68 -0.47 -12.53 5.61
N VAL A 69 -0.48 -13.07 6.83
CA VAL A 69 -1.55 -12.83 7.80
C VAL A 69 -1.65 -11.34 8.13
N LEU A 70 -0.51 -10.69 8.43
CA LEU A 70 -0.48 -9.25 8.68
C LEU A 70 -1.01 -8.45 7.49
N ASN A 71 -0.65 -8.81 6.26
CA ASN A 71 -1.13 -8.11 5.08
C ASN A 71 -2.66 -8.23 4.92
N ILE A 72 -3.22 -9.43 5.11
CA ILE A 72 -4.67 -9.66 5.09
C ILE A 72 -5.39 -8.82 6.16
N VAL A 73 -4.87 -8.81 7.39
CA VAL A 73 -5.42 -7.98 8.48
C VAL A 73 -5.38 -6.50 8.11
N MET A 74 -4.26 -6.01 7.58
CA MET A 74 -4.12 -4.63 7.13
C MET A 74 -5.12 -4.29 6.01
N LEU A 75 -5.34 -5.19 5.06
CA LEU A 75 -6.31 -4.97 3.99
C LEU A 75 -7.73 -4.82 4.56
N PHE A 76 -8.13 -5.66 5.52
CA PHE A 76 -9.42 -5.51 6.20
C PHE A 76 -9.54 -4.19 6.97
N LEU A 77 -8.48 -3.80 7.70
CA LEU A 77 -8.45 -2.53 8.43
C LEU A 77 -8.60 -1.33 7.49
N ILE A 78 -7.87 -1.32 6.36
CA ILE A 78 -7.96 -0.28 5.33
C ILE A 78 -9.41 -0.15 4.83
N LEU A 79 -10.07 -1.28 4.52
CA LEU A 79 -11.46 -1.28 4.05
C LEU A 79 -12.40 -0.67 5.10
N ILE A 80 -12.30 -1.12 6.35
CA ILE A 80 -13.14 -0.65 7.47
C ILE A 80 -12.96 0.85 7.68
N ILE A 81 -11.71 1.32 7.76
CA ILE A 81 -11.36 2.73 7.98
C ILE A 81 -11.89 3.58 6.82
N PHE A 82 -11.71 3.14 5.57
CA PHE A 82 -12.20 3.88 4.42
C PHE A 82 -13.73 4.03 4.42
N TYR A 83 -14.47 2.95 4.68
CA TYR A 83 -15.93 3.02 4.74
C TYR A 83 -16.41 3.91 5.90
N PHE A 84 -15.77 3.82 7.06
CA PHE A 84 -16.04 4.70 8.20
C PHE A 84 -15.84 6.18 7.84
N ILE A 85 -14.67 6.54 7.30
CA ILE A 85 -14.34 7.93 6.93
C ILE A 85 -15.32 8.45 5.88
N LYS A 86 -15.62 7.64 4.87
CA LYS A 86 -16.54 7.99 3.78
C LYS A 86 -17.96 8.22 4.27
N GLU A 87 -18.47 7.40 5.20
CA GLU A 87 -19.84 7.50 5.71
C GLU A 87 -20.01 8.63 6.73
N ARG A 88 -18.99 8.88 7.57
CA ARG A 88 -19.10 9.79 8.72
C ARG A 88 -18.53 11.18 8.50
N TYR A 89 -17.52 11.34 7.65
CA TYR A 89 -16.77 12.61 7.59
C TYR A 89 -16.79 13.25 6.22
N SER A 90 -16.35 12.53 5.18
CA SER A 90 -16.15 13.19 3.90
C SER A 90 -16.13 12.25 2.70
N ASN A 91 -16.75 12.74 1.63
CA ASN A 91 -16.73 12.12 0.31
C ASN A 91 -15.68 12.78 -0.62
N ASN A 92 -14.53 13.19 -0.08
CA ASN A 92 -13.47 13.92 -0.77
C ASN A 92 -12.67 13.03 -1.75
N LYS A 93 -12.43 13.53 -2.96
CA LYS A 93 -11.63 12.86 -4.01
C LYS A 93 -10.24 12.41 -3.52
N ILE A 94 -9.56 13.20 -2.68
CA ILE A 94 -8.23 12.86 -2.15
C ILE A 94 -8.28 11.56 -1.35
N ILE A 95 -9.30 11.37 -0.51
CA ILE A 95 -9.49 10.15 0.30
C ILE A 95 -9.66 8.93 -0.62
N TYR A 96 -10.38 9.08 -1.73
CA TYR A 96 -10.50 8.00 -2.73
C TYR A 96 -9.18 7.70 -3.43
N CYS A 97 -8.38 8.71 -3.78
CA CYS A 97 -7.06 8.51 -4.37
C CYS A 97 -6.13 7.78 -3.40
N LEU A 98 -6.07 8.21 -2.14
CA LEU A 98 -5.30 7.54 -1.08
C LEU A 98 -5.74 6.09 -0.88
N PHE A 99 -7.05 5.86 -0.85
CA PHE A 99 -7.62 4.51 -0.74
C PHE A 99 -7.23 3.61 -1.91
N VAL A 100 -7.28 4.13 -3.15
CA VAL A 100 -6.86 3.38 -4.34
C VAL A 100 -5.38 2.96 -4.24
N LEU A 101 -4.50 3.90 -3.86
CA LEU A 101 -3.06 3.64 -3.74
C LEU A 101 -2.76 2.58 -2.68
N VAL A 102 -3.28 2.75 -1.46
CA VAL A 102 -2.99 1.83 -0.36
C VAL A 102 -3.61 0.45 -0.57
N CYS A 103 -4.81 0.36 -1.17
CA CYS A 103 -5.40 -0.93 -1.52
C CYS A 103 -4.62 -1.64 -2.63
N ALA A 104 -4.21 -0.92 -3.69
CA ALA A 104 -3.40 -1.51 -4.75
C ALA A 104 -2.06 -2.03 -4.19
N ALA A 105 -1.38 -1.22 -3.37
CA ALA A 105 -0.13 -1.62 -2.72
C ALA A 105 -0.29 -2.87 -1.84
N ALA A 106 -1.34 -2.90 -1.00
CA ALA A 106 -1.62 -4.05 -0.13
C ALA A 106 -1.91 -5.32 -0.94
N ILE A 107 -2.74 -5.23 -1.99
CA ILE A 107 -3.08 -6.37 -2.86
C ILE A 107 -1.85 -6.87 -3.61
N CYS A 108 -1.05 -5.99 -4.25
CA CYS A 108 0.21 -6.38 -4.88
C CYS A 108 1.14 -7.09 -3.88
N SER A 109 1.29 -6.52 -2.68
CA SER A 109 2.12 -7.08 -1.62
C SER A 109 1.65 -8.45 -1.13
N LEU A 110 0.35 -8.73 -1.19
CA LEU A 110 -0.22 -10.05 -0.90
C LEU A 110 0.04 -11.03 -2.04
N ILE A 111 -0.21 -10.62 -3.30
CA ILE A 111 0.07 -11.44 -4.49
C ILE A 111 1.56 -11.83 -4.52
N ASP A 112 2.45 -10.88 -4.30
CA ASP A 112 3.89 -11.11 -4.23
C ASP A 112 4.25 -12.22 -3.23
N LYS A 113 3.75 -12.12 -1.99
CA LYS A 113 4.04 -13.11 -0.94
C LYS A 113 3.47 -14.49 -1.27
N VAL A 114 2.25 -14.54 -1.81
CA VAL A 114 1.54 -15.80 -2.07
C VAL A 114 2.12 -16.53 -3.28
N PHE A 115 2.42 -15.81 -4.37
CA PHE A 115 2.81 -16.43 -5.64
C PHE A 115 4.32 -16.42 -5.90
N TRP A 116 5.05 -15.45 -5.34
CA TRP A 116 6.49 -15.29 -5.57
C TRP A 116 7.35 -15.71 -4.37
N GLY A 117 6.74 -15.99 -3.21
CA GLY A 117 7.46 -16.29 -1.97
C GLY A 117 8.35 -15.15 -1.48
N GLY A 118 8.08 -13.92 -1.91
CA GLY A 118 8.93 -12.75 -1.73
C GLY A 118 8.34 -11.55 -2.47
N SER A 119 9.20 -10.72 -3.05
CA SER A 119 8.84 -9.61 -3.94
C SER A 119 9.83 -9.52 -5.08
N LEU A 120 9.37 -9.34 -6.32
CA LEU A 120 10.26 -8.98 -7.42
C LEU A 120 10.47 -7.46 -7.44
N ASP A 121 11.59 -7.02 -6.88
CA ASP A 121 12.02 -5.63 -6.88
C ASP A 121 12.95 -5.41 -8.07
N PHE A 122 12.89 -4.24 -8.73
CA PHE A 122 13.62 -4.05 -9.99
C PHE A 122 14.16 -2.64 -10.24
N ILE A 123 13.73 -1.64 -9.48
CA ILE A 123 14.24 -0.27 -9.58
C ILE A 123 15.27 -0.08 -8.47
N SER A 124 16.55 0.09 -8.82
CA SER A 124 17.61 0.42 -7.88
C SER A 124 17.77 1.93 -7.75
N PHE A 125 17.87 2.42 -6.51
CA PHE A 125 18.24 3.81 -6.23
C PHE A 125 19.59 3.88 -5.54
N LYS A 126 20.59 4.41 -6.24
CA LYS A 126 21.96 4.71 -5.75
C LYS A 126 22.57 3.57 -4.92
N ASN A 127 22.29 2.32 -5.29
CA ASN A 127 22.67 1.11 -4.55
C ASN A 127 22.24 1.07 -3.06
N PHE A 128 21.35 1.96 -2.61
CA PHE A 128 20.83 1.98 -1.23
C PHE A 128 19.72 0.95 -1.05
N PHE A 129 18.74 0.95 -1.94
CA PHE A 129 17.63 0.00 -1.92
C PHE A 129 17.14 -0.26 -3.35
N ILE A 130 16.46 -1.40 -3.49
CA ILE A 130 15.79 -1.81 -4.72
C ILE A 130 14.31 -1.94 -4.37
N PHE A 131 13.44 -1.42 -5.23
CA PHE A 131 12.01 -1.34 -4.98
C PHE A 131 11.21 -1.65 -6.25
N ASP A 132 9.90 -1.83 -6.09
CA ASP A 132 8.95 -2.05 -7.19
C ASP A 132 7.87 -0.96 -7.25
N LEU A 133 6.85 -1.14 -8.11
CA LEU A 133 5.77 -0.16 -8.22
C LEU A 133 4.85 -0.14 -7.00
N LYS A 134 4.67 -1.26 -6.30
CA LYS A 134 3.87 -1.29 -5.07
C LYS A 134 4.50 -0.39 -3.99
N ASP A 135 5.84 -0.33 -3.95
CA ASP A 135 6.57 0.51 -3.01
C ASP A 135 6.36 1.99 -3.36
N VAL A 136 6.31 2.32 -4.66
CA VAL A 136 5.93 3.67 -5.12
C VAL A 136 4.49 4.00 -4.71
N TYR A 137 3.54 3.07 -4.87
CA TYR A 137 2.14 3.30 -4.49
C TYR A 137 1.99 3.63 -3.00
N ILE A 138 2.65 2.87 -2.12
CA ILE A 138 2.60 3.12 -0.68
C ILE A 138 3.36 4.40 -0.30
N SER A 139 4.52 4.69 -0.90
CA SER A 139 5.26 5.92 -0.61
C SER A 139 4.48 7.17 -1.03
N VAL A 140 3.80 7.16 -2.19
CA VAL A 140 2.94 8.28 -2.60
C VAL A 140 1.75 8.43 -1.65
N PHE A 141 1.14 7.33 -1.21
CA PHE A 141 0.09 7.35 -0.18
C PHE A 141 0.59 8.00 1.12
N GLU A 142 1.76 7.62 1.61
CA GLU A 142 2.36 8.15 2.84
C GLU A 142 2.65 9.65 2.72
N ILE A 143 3.32 10.08 1.65
CA ILE A 143 3.67 11.49 1.41
C ILE A 143 2.42 12.36 1.33
N VAL A 144 1.43 11.96 0.54
CA VAL A 144 0.19 12.74 0.38
C VAL A 144 -0.61 12.77 1.68
N THR A 145 -0.63 11.68 2.45
CA THR A 145 -1.27 11.64 3.76
C THR A 145 -0.59 12.59 4.74
N MET A 146 0.75 12.57 4.82
CA MET A 146 1.51 13.50 5.66
C MET A 146 1.26 14.96 5.27
N LEU A 147 1.27 15.28 3.98
CA LEU A 147 0.94 16.64 3.51
C LEU A 147 -0.48 17.04 3.90
N CYS A 148 -1.46 16.15 3.80
CA CYS A 148 -2.82 16.42 4.25
C CYS A 148 -2.88 16.73 5.76
N VAL A 149 -2.13 15.98 6.58
CA VAL A 149 -2.04 16.22 8.02
C VAL A 149 -1.41 17.58 8.31
N ILE A 150 -0.25 17.88 7.71
CA ILE A 150 0.48 19.14 7.91
C ILE A 150 -0.37 20.34 7.48
N LEU A 151 -0.99 20.30 6.31
CA LEU A 151 -1.80 21.40 5.79
C LEU A 151 -3.09 21.65 6.58
N ASN A 152 -3.58 20.65 7.31
CA ASN A 152 -4.81 20.74 8.09
C ASN A 152 -4.57 20.68 9.60
N TYR A 153 -3.34 20.86 10.08
CA TYR A 153 -2.98 20.61 11.48
C TYR A 153 -3.87 21.37 12.48
N LYS A 154 -4.15 22.67 12.26
CA LYS A 154 -5.03 23.47 13.14
C LYS A 154 -6.45 22.92 13.21
N LYS A 155 -6.97 22.40 12.09
CA LYS A 155 -8.30 21.78 12.05
C LYS A 155 -8.30 20.45 12.78
N LEU A 156 -7.22 19.67 12.65
CA LEU A 156 -7.05 18.40 13.34
C LEU A 156 -6.88 18.59 14.85
N GLU A 157 -6.20 19.64 15.30
CA GLU A 157 -6.06 19.98 16.72
C GLU A 157 -7.40 20.32 17.38
N ALA A 158 -8.33 20.91 16.62
CA ALA A 158 -9.68 21.18 17.09
C ALA A 158 -10.58 19.92 17.17
N ILE A 159 -10.13 18.78 16.63
CA ILE A 159 -10.89 17.52 16.67
C ILE A 159 -10.72 16.87 18.04
N ASN A 160 -11.85 16.53 18.66
CA ASN A 160 -11.85 15.72 19.87
C ASN A 160 -11.67 14.23 19.53
N GLU A 161 -10.52 13.66 19.88
CA GLU A 161 -10.20 12.24 19.68
C GLU A 161 -11.23 11.29 20.30
N LYS A 162 -11.77 11.64 21.47
CA LYS A 162 -12.79 10.84 22.16
C LYS A 162 -14.07 10.75 21.34
N THR A 163 -14.41 11.82 20.62
CA THR A 163 -15.55 11.84 19.70
C THR A 163 -15.31 10.90 18.52
N ILE A 164 -14.14 10.98 17.87
CA ILE A 164 -13.78 10.07 16.77
C ILE A 164 -13.82 8.61 17.22
N TYR A 165 -13.23 8.31 18.37
CA TYR A 165 -13.22 6.96 18.93
C TYR A 165 -14.64 6.43 19.17
N ASN A 166 -15.50 7.24 19.78
CA ASN A 166 -16.88 6.86 20.04
C ASN A 166 -17.68 6.65 18.74
N ASP A 167 -17.46 7.50 17.74
CA ASP A 167 -18.08 7.37 16.42
C ASP A 167 -17.63 6.09 15.72
N PHE A 168 -16.33 5.78 15.78
CA PHE A 168 -15.78 4.54 15.22
C PHE A 168 -16.36 3.32 15.92
N LYS A 169 -16.36 3.31 17.26
CA LYS A 169 -16.94 2.22 18.06
C LYS A 169 -18.43 2.02 17.74
N SER A 170 -19.18 3.11 17.63
CA SER A 170 -20.60 3.09 17.26
C SER A 170 -20.81 2.54 15.85
N TYR A 171 -20.00 2.97 14.89
CA TYR A 171 -20.03 2.48 13.51
C TYR A 171 -19.79 0.97 13.43
N ILE A 172 -18.76 0.46 14.10
CA ILE A 172 -18.46 -0.97 14.16
C ILE A 172 -19.61 -1.74 14.82
N LYS A 173 -20.16 -1.25 15.94
CA LYS A 173 -21.30 -1.89 16.61
C LYS A 173 -22.52 -1.98 15.70
N LEU A 174 -22.83 -0.92 14.95
CA LEU A 174 -23.98 -0.88 14.05
C LEU A 174 -23.81 -1.78 12.82
N LYS A 175 -22.61 -1.87 12.24
CA LYS A 175 -22.40 -2.61 10.98
C LYS A 175 -21.99 -4.06 11.17
N CYS A 176 -21.23 -4.37 12.22
CA CYS A 176 -20.68 -5.71 12.45
C CYS A 176 -21.49 -6.53 13.46
N PHE A 177 -22.27 -5.89 14.33
CA PHE A 177 -22.92 -6.58 15.46
C PHE A 177 -24.43 -6.41 15.56
N LYS A 178 -25.05 -5.50 14.80
CA LYS A 178 -26.52 -5.50 14.63
C LYS A 178 -26.90 -6.39 13.45
N LYS A 179 -27.44 -7.57 13.77
CA LYS A 179 -28.38 -8.29 12.90
C LYS A 179 -29.71 -7.54 12.89
#